data_AF-B0VTK6-F1
#
_entry.id   AF-B0VTK6-F1
#
_cell.length_a   1.000
_cell.length_b   1.000
_cell.length_c   1.000
_cell.angle_alpha   90.00
_cell.angle_beta   90.00
_cell.angle_gamma   90.00
#
_symmetry.space_group_name_H-M   'P 1'
#
loop_
_entity.id
_entity.type
_entity.pdbx_description
1 polymer ?
#
loop_
_entity_poly.entity_id
_entity_poly.type
_entity_poly.pdbx_seq_one_letter_code
_entity_poly.pdbx_strand_id
1 'polypeptide(L)'
;MTDLNKKREVNLSFEQDDGAVWVFDGDSHQGTEISHLMMMHSDEYNEDELRVICNHAAFEIDRLRAELEKSKAQAVPEAQQKLTDTYFWEGSDYVVDCPFEYDIELDKGEVLELQKWQRTESTKVYFANIYKDEDNFEILQFASKAEAENAVAENLKFLEASESGAEG
;
A
#
# COMPACT_ATOMS: atom_id res chain seq x y z
N MET A 1 -11.29 -67.70 -15.40
CA MET A 1 -11.97 -66.45 -15.02
C MET A 1 -11.42 -66.12 -13.66
N THR A 2 -10.50 -65.16 -13.60
CA THR A 2 -9.76 -64.83 -12.38
C THR A 2 -10.14 -63.40 -12.03
N ASP A 3 -10.71 -63.21 -10.85
CA ASP A 3 -11.25 -61.96 -10.35
C ASP A 3 -10.24 -60.79 -10.44
N LEU A 4 -10.50 -59.86 -11.36
CA LEU A 4 -9.71 -58.64 -11.60
C LEU A 4 -10.12 -57.47 -10.70
N ASN A 5 -10.92 -57.70 -9.67
CA ASN A 5 -11.47 -56.64 -8.80
C ASN A 5 -10.85 -56.63 -7.40
N LYS A 6 -9.53 -56.80 -7.30
CA LYS A 6 -8.81 -56.30 -6.12
C LYS A 6 -8.63 -54.80 -6.31
N LYS A 7 -9.49 -53.98 -5.68
CA LYS A 7 -9.14 -52.60 -5.33
C LYS A 7 -7.75 -52.67 -4.67
N ARG A 8 -6.71 -52.24 -5.38
CA ARG A 8 -5.42 -51.99 -4.75
C ARG A 8 -5.66 -50.85 -3.76
N GLU A 9 -5.40 -51.13 -2.50
CA GLU A 9 -5.42 -50.11 -1.46
C GLU A 9 -4.31 -49.11 -1.82
N VAL A 10 -4.68 -47.84 -2.05
CA VAL A 10 -3.73 -46.79 -2.40
C VAL A 10 -2.86 -46.53 -1.17
N ASN A 11 -1.60 -46.97 -1.23
CA ASN A 11 -0.65 -46.88 -0.13
C ASN A 11 0.36 -45.77 -0.42
N LEU A 12 -0.11 -44.52 -0.41
CA LEU A 12 0.73 -43.34 -0.66
C LEU A 12 0.81 -42.48 0.59
N SER A 13 2.01 -42.00 0.91
CA SER A 13 2.23 -40.97 1.92
C SER A 13 2.85 -39.72 1.29
N PHE A 14 2.66 -38.58 1.96
CA PHE A 14 3.05 -37.27 1.46
C PHE A 14 3.83 -36.51 2.51
N GLU A 15 4.95 -35.90 2.11
CA GLU A 15 5.75 -35.03 2.97
C GLU A 15 6.08 -33.72 2.25
N GLN A 16 6.22 -32.65 3.01
CA GLN A 16 6.58 -31.33 2.51
C GLN A 16 7.94 -30.92 3.06
N ASP A 17 8.85 -30.57 2.16
CA ASP A 17 10.20 -30.09 2.50
C ASP A 17 10.62 -28.99 1.53
N ASP A 18 11.11 -27.87 2.07
CA ASP A 18 11.58 -26.68 1.33
C ASP A 18 10.68 -26.22 0.15
N GLY A 19 9.36 -26.26 0.34
CA GLY A 19 8.38 -25.84 -0.68
C GLY A 19 8.13 -26.87 -1.79
N ALA A 20 8.78 -28.03 -1.74
CA ALA A 20 8.47 -29.19 -2.56
C ALA A 20 7.53 -30.16 -1.81
N VAL A 21 6.69 -30.86 -2.56
CA VAL A 21 5.81 -31.92 -2.02
C VAL A 21 6.26 -33.25 -2.60
N TRP A 22 6.50 -34.21 -1.72
CA TRP A 22 7.05 -35.52 -2.03
C TRP A 22 5.99 -36.60 -1.83
N VAL A 23 5.96 -37.58 -2.74
CA VAL A 23 5.10 -38.78 -2.69
C VAL A 23 5.98 -39.99 -2.44
N PHE A 24 5.59 -40.81 -1.48
CA PHE A 24 6.24 -42.09 -1.20
C PHE A 24 5.23 -43.22 -1.46
N ASP A 25 5.67 -44.24 -2.20
CA ASP A 25 4.91 -45.46 -2.42
C ASP A 25 5.23 -46.48 -1.32
N GLY A 26 4.21 -46.82 -0.54
CA GLY A 26 4.28 -47.69 0.63
C GLY A 26 5.35 -47.29 1.64
N ASP A 27 6.25 -48.23 1.97
CA ASP A 27 7.33 -48.04 2.94
C ASP A 27 8.65 -47.56 2.26
N SER A 28 8.56 -47.03 1.03
CA SER A 28 9.73 -46.52 0.32
C SER A 28 10.39 -45.37 1.09
N HIS A 29 11.72 -45.42 1.18
CA HIS A 29 12.53 -44.33 1.75
C HIS A 29 12.93 -43.30 0.68
N GLN A 30 12.60 -43.56 -0.59
CA GLN A 30 12.85 -42.68 -1.72
C GLN A 30 11.51 -42.13 -2.19
N GLY A 31 11.28 -40.85 -1.90
CA GLY A 31 10.12 -40.12 -2.38
C GLY A 31 10.36 -39.54 -3.77
N THR A 32 9.29 -39.31 -4.51
CA THR A 32 9.30 -38.58 -5.78
C THR A 32 8.61 -37.24 -5.60
N GLU A 33 9.23 -36.15 -6.05
CA GLU A 33 8.58 -34.85 -6.05
C GLU A 33 7.34 -34.88 -6.95
N ILE A 34 6.19 -34.38 -6.47
CA ILE A 34 4.92 -34.38 -7.23
C ILE A 34 5.08 -33.69 -8.59
N SER A 35 5.78 -32.57 -8.66
CA SER A 35 5.96 -31.82 -9.92
C SER A 35 6.71 -32.66 -10.95
N HIS A 36 7.76 -33.36 -10.52
CA HIS A 36 8.56 -34.26 -11.33
C HIS A 36 7.77 -35.52 -11.75
N LEU A 37 7.05 -36.12 -10.79
CA LEU A 37 6.17 -37.26 -11.03
C LEU A 37 5.14 -36.95 -12.12
N MET A 38 4.44 -35.82 -12.00
CA MET A 38 3.40 -35.41 -12.95
C MET A 38 3.95 -35.13 -14.34
N MET A 39 5.20 -34.69 -14.47
CA MET A 39 5.82 -34.39 -15.77
C MET A 39 6.48 -35.59 -16.44
N MET A 40 7.06 -36.52 -15.65
CA MET A 40 7.99 -37.52 -16.17
C MET A 40 7.58 -38.97 -15.88
N HIS A 41 6.77 -39.22 -14.85
CA HIS A 41 6.50 -40.57 -14.32
C HIS A 41 5.01 -40.86 -14.07
N SER A 42 4.10 -40.09 -14.67
CA SER A 42 2.65 -40.25 -14.44
C SER A 42 2.13 -41.63 -14.86
N ASP A 43 2.79 -42.28 -15.82
CA ASP A 43 2.46 -43.61 -16.32
C ASP A 43 2.87 -44.75 -15.36
N GLU A 44 3.69 -44.45 -14.34
CA GLU A 44 4.07 -45.41 -13.31
C GLU A 44 2.97 -45.62 -12.25
N TYR A 45 1.95 -44.76 -12.24
CA TYR A 45 0.85 -44.77 -11.27
C TYR A 45 -0.49 -45.10 -11.94
N ASN A 46 -1.36 -45.80 -11.21
CA ASN A 46 -2.71 -46.06 -11.71
C ASN A 46 -3.65 -44.86 -11.51
N GLU A 47 -4.83 -44.89 -12.14
CA GLU A 47 -5.78 -43.77 -12.12
C GLU A 47 -6.23 -43.38 -10.70
N ASP A 48 -6.43 -44.35 -9.80
CA ASP A 48 -6.83 -44.07 -8.42
C ASP A 48 -5.69 -43.43 -7.61
N GLU A 49 -4.44 -43.86 -7.83
CA GLU A 49 -3.23 -43.27 -7.24
C GLU A 49 -3.00 -41.84 -7.73
N LEU A 50 -3.05 -41.63 -9.05
CA LEU A 50 -2.95 -40.30 -9.66
C LEU A 50 -4.04 -39.36 -9.14
N ARG A 51 -5.27 -39.85 -8.96
CA ARG A 51 -6.36 -39.04 -8.38
C ARG A 51 -6.02 -38.58 -6.96
N VAL A 52 -5.45 -39.45 -6.13
CA VAL A 52 -5.05 -39.11 -4.75
C VAL A 52 -3.90 -38.08 -4.78
N ILE A 53 -2.90 -38.27 -5.63
CA ILE A 53 -1.78 -37.33 -5.76
C ILE A 53 -2.25 -35.96 -6.24
N CYS A 54 -3.10 -35.90 -7.27
CA CYS A 54 -3.67 -34.65 -7.78
C CYS A 54 -4.51 -33.92 -6.72
N ASN A 55 -5.31 -34.65 -5.94
CA ASN A 55 -6.11 -34.05 -4.87
C ASN A 55 -5.23 -33.47 -3.76
N HIS A 56 -4.15 -34.16 -3.40
CA HIS A 56 -3.20 -33.66 -2.40
C HIS A 56 -2.47 -32.41 -2.92
N ALA A 57 -2.00 -32.43 -4.17
CA ALA A 57 -1.36 -31.29 -4.81
C ALA A 57 -2.27 -30.05 -4.86
N ALA A 58 -3.54 -30.24 -5.21
CA ALA A 58 -4.53 -29.16 -5.22
C ALA A 58 -4.74 -28.56 -3.83
N PHE A 59 -4.86 -29.41 -2.80
CA PHE A 59 -4.99 -28.98 -1.41
C PHE A 59 -3.78 -28.15 -0.95
N GLU A 60 -2.56 -28.60 -1.22
CA GLU A 60 -1.33 -27.89 -0.86
C GLU A 60 -1.20 -26.55 -1.61
N ILE A 61 -1.58 -26.50 -2.89
CA ILE A 61 -1.62 -25.24 -3.65
C ILE A 61 -2.59 -24.25 -3.02
N ASP A 62 -3.78 -24.69 -2.62
CA ASP A 62 -4.77 -23.82 -1.98
C ASP A 62 -4.31 -23.36 -0.59
N ARG A 63 -3.62 -24.23 0.16
CA ARG A 63 -2.99 -23.89 1.45
C ARG A 63 -1.92 -22.81 1.27
N LEU A 64 -1.00 -23.00 0.33
CA LEU A 64 0.07 -22.04 0.02
C LEU A 64 -0.49 -20.70 -0.48
N ARG A 65 -1.57 -20.72 -1.28
CA ARG A 65 -2.28 -19.50 -1.68
C ARG A 65 -2.89 -18.76 -0.50
N ALA A 66 -3.51 -19.48 0.44
CA ALA A 66 -4.08 -18.88 1.64
C ALA A 66 -3.00 -18.31 2.56
N GLU A 67 -1.87 -19.00 2.72
CA GLU A 67 -0.71 -18.52 3.47
C GLU A 67 -0.09 -17.28 2.82
N LEU A 68 0.03 -17.27 1.48
CA LEU A 68 0.50 -16.11 0.71
C LEU A 68 -0.45 -14.92 0.85
N GLU A 69 -1.77 -15.15 0.80
CA GLU A 69 -2.76 -14.09 0.97
C GLU A 69 -2.74 -13.52 2.39
N LYS A 70 -2.61 -14.37 3.40
CA LYS A 70 -2.41 -13.96 4.79
C LYS A 70 -1.13 -13.16 4.97
N SER A 71 -0.02 -13.61 4.36
CA SER A 71 1.26 -12.90 4.41
C SER A 71 1.19 -11.55 3.70
N LYS A 72 0.52 -11.45 2.55
CA LYS A 72 0.25 -10.18 1.85
C LYS A 72 -0.60 -9.23 2.68
N ALA A 73 -1.65 -9.73 3.34
CA ALA A 73 -2.47 -8.93 4.24
C ALA A 73 -1.67 -8.43 5.46
N GLN A 74 -0.70 -9.20 5.93
CA GLN A 74 0.21 -8.81 7.02
C GLN A 74 1.37 -7.91 6.57
N ALA A 75 1.70 -7.95 5.27
CA ALA A 75 2.75 -7.17 4.62
C ALA A 75 2.20 -5.93 3.88
N VAL A 76 0.92 -5.59 4.05
CA VAL A 76 0.44 -4.23 3.75
C VAL A 76 1.30 -3.31 4.61
N PRO A 77 2.18 -2.48 4.03
CA PRO A 77 2.84 -1.46 4.82
C PRO A 77 1.71 -0.67 5.44
N GLU A 78 1.78 -0.47 6.74
CA GLU A 78 1.10 0.62 7.40
C GLU A 78 1.57 1.94 6.74
N ALA A 79 1.04 2.25 5.55
CA ALA A 79 0.54 3.58 5.30
C ALA A 79 -0.66 3.77 6.23
N GLN A 80 -0.44 3.67 7.54
CA GLN A 80 -1.14 4.48 8.51
C GLN A 80 -0.90 5.89 8.00
N GLN A 81 -1.82 6.38 7.18
CA GLN A 81 -1.91 7.80 6.89
C GLN A 81 -1.82 8.45 8.26
N LYS A 82 -0.75 9.20 8.53
CA LYS A 82 -0.57 9.88 9.80
C LYS A 82 -1.70 10.90 9.87
N LEU A 83 -2.81 10.49 10.48
CA LEU A 83 -3.94 11.34 10.69
C LEU A 83 -3.56 12.33 11.79
N THR A 84 -3.59 13.62 11.46
CA THR A 84 -3.39 14.69 12.43
C THR A 84 -4.76 15.19 12.87
N ASP A 85 -4.97 15.22 14.18
CA ASP A 85 -6.15 15.82 14.78
C ASP A 85 -6.07 17.35 14.63
N THR A 86 -7.10 17.96 14.05
CA THR A 86 -7.23 19.41 13.95
C THR A 86 -8.58 19.84 14.52
N TYR A 87 -8.60 20.98 15.21
CA TYR A 87 -9.77 21.50 15.91
C TYR A 87 -10.26 22.78 15.23
N PHE A 88 -11.58 22.93 15.13
CA PHE A 88 -12.26 24.09 14.57
C PHE A 88 -13.25 24.67 15.58
N TRP A 89 -13.30 26.01 15.63
CA TRP A 89 -14.13 26.79 16.53
C TRP A 89 -15.18 27.51 15.68
N GLU A 90 -16.44 27.44 16.07
CA GLU A 90 -17.51 28.12 15.35
C GLU A 90 -17.31 29.64 15.42
N GLY A 91 -17.09 30.28 14.26
CA GLY A 91 -16.77 31.71 14.15
C GLY A 91 -15.28 32.07 14.02
N SER A 92 -14.38 31.08 14.04
CA SER A 92 -12.95 31.28 13.75
C SER A 92 -12.67 31.19 12.25
N ASP A 93 -11.81 32.07 11.74
CA ASP A 93 -11.26 31.97 10.37
C ASP A 93 -10.16 30.89 10.25
N TYR A 94 -9.71 30.34 11.38
CA TYR A 94 -8.57 29.42 11.45
C TYR A 94 -8.88 28.13 12.18
N VAL A 95 -8.08 27.12 11.86
CA VAL A 95 -8.09 25.76 12.39
C VAL A 95 -6.77 25.52 13.11
N VAL A 96 -6.80 24.85 14.26
CA VAL A 96 -5.63 24.70 15.13
C VAL A 96 -5.37 23.23 15.45
N ASP A 97 -4.11 22.81 15.39
CA ASP A 97 -3.73 21.43 15.70
C ASP A 97 -3.65 21.18 17.22
N CYS A 98 -3.32 22.22 17.98
CA CYS A 98 -3.22 22.19 19.44
C CYS A 98 -4.03 23.33 20.08
N PRO A 99 -5.32 23.13 20.39
CA PRO A 99 -6.15 24.18 21.00
C PRO A 99 -5.65 24.62 22.39
N PHE A 100 -4.91 23.76 23.10
CA PHE A 100 -4.34 24.06 24.43
C PHE A 100 -3.12 24.99 24.41
N GLU A 101 -2.51 25.22 23.24
CA GLU A 101 -1.41 26.20 23.11
C GLU A 101 -1.93 27.64 23.05
N TYR A 102 -3.23 27.83 22.86
CA TYR A 102 -3.89 29.11 22.94
C TYR A 102 -4.46 29.28 24.37
N ASP A 103 -4.34 30.48 24.93
CA ASP A 103 -4.99 30.84 26.20
C ASP A 103 -6.51 30.83 25.99
N ILE A 104 -7.14 29.67 26.20
CA ILE A 104 -8.58 29.53 26.20
C ILE A 104 -9.10 30.13 27.50
N GLU A 105 -9.59 31.36 27.45
CA GLU A 105 -10.27 32.01 28.56
C GLU A 105 -11.72 31.49 28.65
N LEU A 106 -11.96 30.54 29.57
CA LEU A 106 -13.31 30.09 29.93
C LEU A 106 -13.68 30.60 31.31
N ASP A 107 -14.86 31.20 31.44
CA ASP A 107 -15.39 31.57 32.74
C ASP A 107 -15.83 30.33 33.55
N LYS A 108 -15.94 30.50 34.87
CA LYS A 108 -16.33 29.42 35.77
C LYS A 108 -17.73 28.92 35.44
N GLY A 109 -17.81 27.69 34.92
CA GLY A 109 -19.06 27.02 34.56
C GLY A 109 -19.39 27.11 33.08
N GLU A 110 -18.55 27.75 32.26
CA GLU A 110 -18.67 27.72 30.81
C GLU A 110 -18.21 26.38 30.24
N VAL A 111 -18.90 25.95 29.17
CA VAL A 111 -18.59 24.75 28.41
C VAL A 111 -18.30 25.19 26.99
N LEU A 112 -17.12 24.84 26.49
CA LEU A 112 -16.69 25.07 25.13
C LEU A 112 -16.91 23.82 24.29
N GLU A 113 -17.60 23.94 23.17
CA GLU A 113 -17.69 22.90 22.16
C GLU A 113 -16.65 23.15 21.06
N LEU A 114 -15.85 22.13 20.74
CA LEU A 114 -14.87 22.17 19.66
C LEU A 114 -15.15 21.05 18.66
N GLN A 115 -15.18 21.39 17.38
CA GLN A 115 -15.29 20.38 16.33
C GLN A 115 -13.92 19.79 16.04
N LYS A 116 -13.80 18.47 16.26
CA LYS A 116 -12.59 17.71 15.97
C LYS A 116 -12.66 17.07 14.58
N TRP A 117 -11.62 17.29 13.79
CA TRP A 117 -11.44 16.73 12.45
C TRP A 117 -10.12 15.96 12.39
N GLN A 118 -10.04 14.98 11.48
CA GLN A 118 -8.80 14.26 11.19
C GLN A 118 -8.37 14.56 9.76
N ARG A 119 -7.13 15.00 9.57
CA ARG A 119 -6.57 15.31 8.26
C ARG A 119 -5.47 14.33 7.91
N THR A 120 -5.36 14.00 6.63
CA THR A 120 -4.17 13.35 6.08
C THR A 120 -2.96 14.29 6.14
N GLU A 121 -1.79 13.80 5.75
CA GLU A 121 -0.54 14.57 5.74
C GLU A 121 -0.71 15.96 5.10
N SER A 122 -0.28 17.00 5.83
CA SER A 122 -0.33 18.38 5.33
C SER A 122 0.67 18.56 4.19
N THR A 123 0.17 18.91 3.01
CA THR A 123 1.03 19.19 1.86
C THR A 123 1.33 20.68 1.82
N LYS A 124 2.62 21.04 1.80
CA LYS A 124 3.02 22.43 1.60
C LYS A 124 2.73 22.83 0.17
N VAL A 125 1.98 23.92 0.01
CA VAL A 125 1.71 24.53 -1.28
C VAL A 125 2.39 25.89 -1.31
N TYR A 126 3.04 26.21 -2.42
CA TYR A 126 3.82 27.44 -2.57
C TYR A 126 3.09 28.36 -3.55
N PHE A 127 2.87 29.61 -3.14
CA PHE A 127 2.28 30.65 -3.97
C PHE A 127 3.22 31.84 -4.04
N ALA A 128 3.19 32.54 -5.17
CA ALA A 128 3.85 33.83 -5.28
C ALA A 128 3.04 34.79 -6.14
N ASN A 129 3.17 36.08 -5.83
CA ASN A 129 2.63 37.16 -6.65
C ASN A 129 3.59 37.37 -7.82
N ILE A 130 3.09 37.22 -9.04
CA ILE A 130 3.81 37.51 -10.27
C ILE A 130 3.19 38.74 -10.91
N TYR A 131 3.95 39.83 -10.93
CA TYR A 131 3.53 41.14 -11.40
C TYR A 131 3.61 41.19 -12.94
N LYS A 132 2.56 41.71 -13.57
CA LYS A 132 2.54 41.99 -15.01
C LYS A 132 3.11 43.38 -15.29
N ASP A 133 2.94 44.29 -14.33
CA ASP A 133 3.44 45.67 -14.27
C ASP A 133 3.49 46.13 -12.80
N GLU A 134 3.76 47.40 -12.53
CA GLU A 134 3.91 47.97 -11.17
C GLU A 134 2.67 47.76 -10.27
N ASP A 135 1.47 47.73 -10.85
CA ASP A 135 0.21 47.72 -10.09
C ASP A 135 -0.58 46.41 -10.23
N ASN A 136 -0.35 45.62 -11.27
CA ASN A 136 -1.09 44.40 -11.57
C ASN A 136 -0.25 43.15 -11.28
N PHE A 137 -0.80 42.22 -10.49
CA PHE A 137 -0.20 40.91 -10.24
C PHE A 137 -1.21 39.77 -10.30
N GLU A 138 -0.69 38.56 -10.47
CA GLU A 138 -1.43 37.32 -10.41
C GLU A 138 -0.81 36.40 -9.35
N ILE A 139 -1.64 35.76 -8.54
CA ILE A 139 -1.19 34.78 -7.55
C ILE A 139 -1.08 33.43 -8.27
N LEU A 140 0.14 32.95 -8.45
CA LEU A 140 0.41 31.66 -9.09
C LEU A 140 0.84 30.63 -8.05
N GLN A 141 0.41 29.38 -8.26
CA GLN A 141 0.83 28.22 -7.48
C GLN A 141 2.05 27.58 -8.13
N PHE A 142 3.01 27.17 -7.30
CA PHE A 142 4.25 26.52 -7.73
C PHE A 142 4.39 25.14 -7.08
N ALA A 143 5.08 24.24 -7.78
CA ALA A 143 5.33 22.88 -7.28
C ALA A 143 6.35 22.86 -6.13
N SER A 144 7.21 23.87 -6.02
CA SER A 144 8.21 23.98 -4.96
C SER A 144 8.51 25.42 -4.54
N LYS A 145 9.09 25.58 -3.33
CA LYS A 145 9.55 26.88 -2.84
C LYS A 145 10.60 27.51 -3.77
N ALA A 146 11.54 26.70 -4.26
CA ALA A 146 12.62 27.16 -5.12
C ALA A 146 12.08 27.69 -6.46
N GLU A 147 11.08 27.03 -7.03
CA GLU A 147 10.41 27.52 -8.24
C GLU A 147 9.67 28.84 -8.00
N ALA A 148 8.95 28.96 -6.88
CA ALA A 148 8.30 30.21 -6.51
C ALA A 148 9.32 31.35 -6.35
N GLU A 149 10.43 31.12 -5.63
CA GLU A 149 11.50 32.09 -5.41
C GLU A 149 12.17 32.49 -6.74
N ASN A 150 12.44 31.52 -7.63
CA ASN A 150 13.03 31.82 -8.93
C ASN A 150 12.08 32.62 -9.82
N ALA A 151 10.79 32.25 -9.86
CA ALA A 151 9.78 32.98 -10.62
C ALA A 151 9.64 34.43 -10.14
N VAL A 152 9.67 34.67 -8.82
CA VAL A 152 9.67 36.03 -8.25
C VAL A 152 10.94 36.78 -8.64
N ALA A 153 12.11 36.14 -8.55
CA ALA A 153 13.37 36.78 -8.91
C ALA A 153 13.45 37.16 -10.40
N GLU A 154 12.95 36.30 -11.29
CA GLU A 154 12.85 36.61 -12.73
C GLU A 154 11.82 37.71 -13.00
N ASN A 155 10.69 37.70 -12.29
CA ASN A 155 9.66 38.72 -12.41
C ASN A 155 10.16 40.10 -11.99
N LEU A 156 10.89 40.20 -10.87
CA LEU A 156 11.51 41.45 -10.42
C LEU A 156 12.50 41.99 -11.45
N LYS A 157 13.37 41.14 -12.01
CA LYS A 157 14.31 41.56 -13.08
C LYS A 157 13.60 42.08 -14.32
N PHE A 158 12.46 41.48 -14.68
CA PHE A 158 11.65 41.95 -15.80
C PHE A 158 11.09 43.35 -15.54
N LEU A 159 10.58 43.63 -14.34
CA LEU A 159 10.08 44.94 -13.96
C LEU A 159 11.20 45.99 -13.96
N GLU A 160 12.35 45.70 -13.35
CA GLU A 160 13.52 46.61 -13.33
C GLU A 160 14.03 46.93 -14.75
N ALA A 161 14.02 45.93 -15.65
CA ALA A 161 14.37 46.13 -17.05
C ALA A 161 13.32 46.97 -17.82
N SER A 162 12.04 46.85 -17.44
CA SER A 162 10.96 47.65 -18.04
C SER A 162 10.97 49.10 -17.57
N GLU A 163 11.31 49.36 -16.30
CA GLU A 163 11.47 50.72 -15.74
C GLU A 163 12.69 51.44 -16.34
N SER A 164 13.82 50.74 -16.50
CA SER A 164 15.05 51.32 -17.06
C SER A 164 15.00 51.59 -18.58
N GLY A 165 13.97 51.09 -19.28
CA GLY A 165 13.73 51.37 -20.71
C GLY A 165 12.90 52.63 -20.99
N ALA A 166 12.39 53.32 -19.96
CA ALA A 166 11.51 54.48 -20.11
C ALA A 166 12.23 55.84 -20.13
N GLU A 167 13.55 55.89 -20.00
CA GLU A 167 14.37 57.11 -20.20
C GLU A 167 15.17 57.01 -21.51
N GLY A 168 14.55 57.42 -22.62
CA GLY A 168 15.18 57.61 -23.94
C GLY A 168 14.45 58.63 -24.78
#